data_AF-A0A6I9UZ17-F1
#
_entry.id   AF-A0A6I9UZ17-F1
#
_cell.length_a   1.000
_cell.length_b   1.000
_cell.length_c   1.000
_cell.angle_alpha   90.00
_cell.angle_beta   90.00
_cell.angle_gamma   90.00
#
_symmetry.space_group_name_H-M   'P 1'
#
loop_
_entity.id
_entity.type
_entity.pdbx_description
1 polymer ?
#
loop_
_entity_poly.entity_id
_entity_poly.type
_entity_poly.pdbx_seq_one_letter_code
_entity_poly.pdbx_strand_id
1 'polypeptide(L)'
;MMHLVFLQIIEQNRRFQFHWKCEASNIFQLDFADDVILFSRAAVDSIRVFKDGLDRFGDWSGLQLNAQKGHLILSRAAQGMKEELLTMLELQEGQLPMRYLGLSLISSRLPIPDCLPLLNKIESRIAGWEGLALSYAGRVQIIKFVLSSLSIYWSSTFILLKRVINEIEKRLRKFLWKGTRSSGYAKVAWRELCKPKDEGGQGLKDIGTINRALMCKKLCDVIRCDRTSISVEWLHQGRLRDSSIWTISENRGSWCWKKLIRLRAWLRPEVVYHIGLQESSRLWAVIHEGQWQWPSITDFKCLEILQVLPVIHGGKACYDGQAMVITFRRMRPMY
;
A
#
# COMPACT_ATOMS: atom_id res chain seq x y z
N MET A 1 -7.86 23.34 -2.49
CA MET A 1 -8.18 24.46 -3.41
C MET A 1 -7.68 24.17 -4.82
N MET A 2 -6.38 23.93 -5.03
CA MET A 2 -5.80 23.59 -6.34
C MET A 2 -6.52 22.43 -7.07
N HIS A 3 -6.88 21.36 -6.36
CA HIS A 3 -7.66 20.25 -6.94
C HIS A 3 -8.97 20.70 -7.62
N LEU A 4 -9.71 21.61 -6.98
CA LEU A 4 -10.98 22.13 -7.50
C LEU A 4 -10.77 23.00 -8.75
N VAL A 5 -9.66 23.75 -8.80
CA VAL A 5 -9.28 24.55 -9.97
C VAL A 5 -9.06 23.64 -11.17
N PHE A 6 -8.25 22.58 -10.99
CA PHE A 6 -8.01 21.62 -12.06
C PHE A 6 -9.28 20.88 -12.47
N LEU A 7 -10.11 20.44 -11.51
CA LEU A 7 -11.39 19.80 -11.84
C LEU A 7 -12.25 20.70 -12.73
N GLN A 8 -12.42 21.96 -12.35
CA GLN A 8 -13.23 22.91 -13.14
C GLN A 8 -12.68 23.09 -14.56
N ILE A 9 -11.36 23.25 -14.71
CA ILE A 9 -10.73 23.45 -16.03
C ILE A 9 -10.82 22.17 -16.87
N ILE A 10 -10.59 21.00 -16.27
CA ILE A 10 -10.66 19.70 -16.96
C ILE A 10 -12.09 19.43 -17.44
N GLU A 11 -13.11 19.70 -16.62
CA GLU A 11 -14.52 19.54 -17.00
C GLU A 11 -14.94 20.46 -18.14
N GLN A 12 -14.37 21.67 -18.21
CA GLN A 12 -14.62 22.63 -19.29
C GLN A 12 -13.85 22.29 -20.58
N ASN A 13 -12.73 21.57 -20.47
CA ASN A 13 -11.84 21.26 -21.59
C ASN A 13 -12.01 19.82 -22.07
N ARG A 14 -12.89 19.61 -23.07
CA ARG A 14 -13.12 18.30 -23.71
C ARG A 14 -11.89 17.66 -24.37
N ARG A 15 -10.79 18.40 -24.54
CA ARG A 15 -9.55 17.90 -25.13
C ARG A 15 -8.57 17.33 -24.10
N PHE A 16 -8.83 17.50 -22.81
CA PHE A 16 -8.00 16.89 -21.77
C PHE A 16 -8.11 15.37 -21.85
N GLN A 17 -6.96 14.69 -21.81
CA GLN A 17 -6.90 13.23 -21.84
C GLN A 17 -6.18 12.73 -20.60
N PHE A 18 -6.88 11.90 -19.84
CA PHE A 18 -6.32 11.23 -18.69
C PHE A 18 -5.17 10.30 -19.09
N HIS A 19 -4.25 10.08 -18.16
CA HIS A 19 -3.30 9.00 -18.33
C HIS A 19 -4.07 7.67 -18.45
N TRP A 20 -3.73 6.82 -19.43
CA TRP A 20 -4.50 5.60 -19.77
C TRP A 20 -4.71 4.60 -18.62
N LYS A 21 -3.85 4.63 -17.58
CA LYS A 21 -4.06 3.82 -16.36
C LYS A 21 -5.00 4.46 -15.35
N CYS A 22 -5.28 5.75 -15.46
CA CYS A 22 -6.00 6.54 -14.49
C CYS A 22 -7.35 7.03 -15.02
N GLU A 23 -7.58 6.90 -16.33
CA GLU A 23 -8.82 7.28 -17.02
C GLU A 23 -10.06 6.65 -16.39
N ALA A 24 -10.05 5.34 -16.11
CA ALA A 24 -11.19 4.66 -15.50
C ALA A 24 -11.55 5.19 -14.09
N SER A 25 -10.60 5.84 -13.42
CA SER A 25 -10.73 6.39 -12.07
C SER A 25 -10.78 7.92 -12.04
N ASN A 26 -10.71 8.57 -13.20
CA ASN A 26 -10.56 10.03 -13.32
C ASN A 26 -9.44 10.62 -12.44
N ILE A 27 -8.37 9.84 -12.18
CA ILE A 27 -7.25 10.32 -11.35
C ILE A 27 -6.29 11.12 -12.24
N PHE A 28 -6.17 12.41 -11.94
CA PHE A 28 -5.21 13.31 -12.60
C PHE A 28 -4.26 13.99 -11.60
N GLN A 29 -4.50 13.88 -10.30
CA GLN A 29 -3.73 14.55 -9.26
C GLN A 29 -3.55 13.66 -8.03
N LEU A 30 -2.36 13.72 -7.43
CA LEU A 30 -2.10 13.30 -6.05
C LEU A 30 -1.34 14.43 -5.34
N ASP A 31 -1.89 14.93 -4.25
CA ASP A 31 -1.33 16.04 -3.47
C ASP A 31 -1.15 15.66 -2.00
N PHE A 32 -0.05 16.13 -1.42
CA PHE A 32 0.20 16.07 0.02
C PHE A 32 0.95 17.34 0.44
N ALA A 33 0.27 18.19 1.20
CA ALA A 33 0.77 19.53 1.55
C ALA A 33 1.23 20.31 0.29
N ASP A 34 2.52 20.56 0.14
CA ASP A 34 3.15 21.27 -0.97
C ASP A 34 3.60 20.35 -2.13
N ASP A 35 3.64 19.03 -1.91
CA ASP A 35 4.10 18.06 -2.90
C ASP A 35 2.94 17.56 -3.79
N VAL A 36 2.96 17.92 -5.07
CA VAL A 36 1.91 17.61 -6.05
C VAL A 36 2.45 16.74 -7.19
N ILE A 37 1.71 15.70 -7.55
CA ILE A 37 1.95 14.89 -8.76
C ILE A 37 0.73 14.98 -9.67
N LEU A 38 0.93 15.41 -10.91
CA LEU A 38 -0.10 15.48 -11.94
C LEU A 38 0.08 14.36 -12.97
N PHE A 39 -1.04 13.78 -13.42
CA PHE A 39 -1.08 12.67 -14.38
C PHE A 39 -2.00 13.00 -15.55
N SER A 40 -1.46 12.95 -16.76
CA SER A 40 -2.23 13.05 -18.00
C SER A 40 -1.64 12.15 -19.08
N ARG A 41 -2.35 12.01 -20.19
CA ARG A 41 -1.73 11.55 -21.43
C ARG A 41 -0.73 12.60 -21.89
N ALA A 42 0.42 12.17 -22.40
CA ALA A 42 1.36 13.08 -23.05
C ALA A 42 0.73 13.61 -24.36
N ALA A 43 0.13 14.79 -24.28
CA ALA A 43 -0.51 15.50 -25.37
C ALA A 43 -0.48 17.01 -25.07
N VAL A 44 -0.26 17.83 -26.10
CA VAL A 44 -0.16 19.29 -25.97
C VAL A 44 -1.37 19.89 -25.27
N ASP A 45 -2.59 19.49 -25.68
CA ASP A 45 -3.83 19.99 -25.07
C ASP A 45 -3.92 19.66 -23.58
N SER A 46 -3.47 18.47 -23.16
CA SER A 46 -3.54 18.05 -21.75
C SER A 46 -2.51 18.77 -20.88
N ILE A 47 -1.32 19.05 -21.43
CA ILE A 47 -0.29 19.82 -20.73
C ILE A 47 -0.65 21.30 -20.67
N ARG A 48 -1.30 21.86 -21.71
CA ARG A 48 -1.82 23.23 -21.69
C ARG A 48 -2.86 23.41 -20.57
N VAL A 49 -3.80 22.48 -20.44
CA VAL A 49 -4.76 22.47 -19.32
C VAL A 49 -4.06 22.47 -17.96
N PHE A 50 -2.95 21.73 -17.82
CA PHE A 50 -2.16 21.78 -16.59
C PHE A 50 -1.45 23.12 -16.39
N LYS A 51 -0.87 23.72 -17.43
CA LYS A 51 -0.25 25.05 -17.34
C LYS A 51 -1.28 26.11 -16.94
N ASP A 52 -2.43 26.14 -17.62
CA ASP A 52 -3.52 27.08 -17.33
C ASP A 52 -4.03 26.93 -15.88
N GLY A 53 -4.14 25.69 -15.39
CA GLY A 53 -4.54 25.42 -14.01
C GLY A 53 -3.50 25.83 -12.96
N LEU A 54 -2.20 25.64 -13.25
CA LEU A 54 -1.11 26.11 -12.40
C LEU A 54 -1.06 27.64 -12.36
N ASP A 55 -1.19 28.30 -13.51
CA ASP A 55 -1.16 29.76 -13.62
C ASP A 55 -2.34 30.38 -12.88
N ARG A 56 -3.56 29.88 -13.12
CA ARG A 56 -4.77 30.35 -12.45
C ARG A 56 -4.71 30.14 -10.94
N PHE A 57 -4.17 29.00 -10.49
CA PHE A 57 -3.96 28.78 -9.06
C PHE A 57 -2.92 29.75 -8.49
N GLY A 58 -1.86 30.05 -9.25
CA GLY A 58 -0.84 31.02 -8.86
C GLY A 58 -1.39 32.44 -8.75
N ASP A 59 -2.22 32.86 -9.71
CA ASP A 59 -2.88 34.18 -9.69
C ASP A 59 -3.76 34.37 -8.44
N TRP A 60 -4.42 33.30 -7.98
CA TRP A 60 -5.33 33.37 -6.83
C TRP A 60 -4.61 33.24 -5.49
N SER A 61 -3.58 32.38 -5.43
CA SER A 61 -2.89 32.06 -4.18
C SER A 61 -1.64 32.91 -3.94
N GLY A 62 -1.12 33.56 -4.99
CA GLY A 62 0.21 34.18 -4.99
C GLY A 62 1.37 33.18 -4.98
N LEU A 63 1.09 31.87 -5.10
CA LEU A 63 2.12 30.82 -5.13
C LEU A 63 2.61 30.59 -6.57
N GLN A 64 3.88 30.25 -6.70
CA GLN A 64 4.47 29.94 -8.01
C GLN A 64 5.08 28.53 -8.00
N LEU A 65 5.03 27.89 -9.17
CA LEU A 65 5.71 26.62 -9.39
C LEU A 65 7.22 26.81 -9.24
N ASN A 66 7.83 25.97 -8.41
CA ASN A 66 9.29 25.97 -8.29
C ASN A 66 9.90 25.15 -9.44
N ALA A 67 10.35 25.81 -10.50
CA ALA A 67 10.93 25.16 -11.68
C ALA A 67 12.18 24.31 -11.40
N GLN A 68 12.91 24.57 -10.30
CA GLN A 68 14.07 23.78 -9.91
C GLN A 68 13.70 22.46 -9.20
N LYS A 69 12.53 22.43 -8.54
CA LYS A 69 12.01 21.25 -7.85
C LYS A 69 10.99 20.47 -8.68
N GLY A 70 10.30 21.17 -9.59
CA GLY A 70 9.32 20.60 -10.50
C GLY A 70 10.00 19.82 -11.61
N HIS A 71 9.41 18.70 -11.99
CA HIS A 71 9.93 17.87 -13.06
C HIS A 71 8.81 17.32 -13.93
N LEU A 72 9.05 17.27 -15.24
CA LEU A 72 8.19 16.55 -16.17
C LEU A 72 8.80 15.17 -16.46
N ILE A 73 8.06 14.11 -16.17
CA ILE A 73 8.47 12.73 -16.47
C ILE A 73 7.63 12.19 -17.63
N LEU A 74 8.30 11.89 -18.73
CA LEU A 74 7.64 11.39 -19.93
C LEU A 74 7.85 9.89 -20.12
N SER A 75 6.81 9.21 -20.61
CA SER A 75 6.94 7.83 -21.04
C SER A 75 7.86 7.71 -22.26
N ARG A 76 8.44 6.53 -22.48
CA ARG A 76 9.27 6.27 -23.67
C ARG A 76 8.55 6.57 -24.98
N ALA A 77 7.24 6.34 -25.04
CA ALA A 77 6.43 6.57 -26.23
C ALA A 77 6.19 8.06 -26.54
N ALA A 78 6.43 8.96 -25.57
CA ALA A 78 6.17 10.38 -25.69
C ALA A 78 7.44 11.23 -25.90
N GLN A 79 8.58 10.60 -26.11
CA GLN A 79 9.88 11.29 -26.22
C GLN A 79 9.96 12.22 -27.43
N GLY A 80 9.19 11.96 -28.50
CA GLY A 80 9.14 12.84 -29.67
C GLY A 80 8.52 14.23 -29.42
N MET A 81 7.75 14.38 -28.34
CA MET A 81 7.11 15.66 -27.96
C MET A 81 7.83 16.33 -26.78
N LYS A 82 8.97 15.80 -26.35
CA LYS A 82 9.61 16.17 -25.09
C LYS A 82 9.90 17.67 -24.99
N GLU A 83 10.62 18.22 -25.96
CA GLU A 83 11.08 19.63 -25.90
C GLU A 83 9.91 20.61 -25.92
N GLU A 84 8.85 20.31 -26.69
CA GLU A 84 7.62 21.10 -26.73
C GLU A 84 6.94 21.14 -25.35
N LEU A 85 6.78 19.98 -24.71
CA LEU A 85 6.09 19.88 -23.42
C LEU A 85 6.91 20.46 -22.26
N LEU A 86 8.24 20.33 -22.29
CA LEU A 86 9.13 20.93 -21.29
C LEU A 86 9.10 22.46 -21.37
N THR A 87 9.17 23.00 -22.59
CA THR A 87 9.10 24.45 -22.83
C THR A 87 7.76 25.02 -22.36
N MET A 88 6.66 24.31 -22.59
CA MET A 88 5.31 24.75 -22.18
C MET A 88 5.14 24.85 -20.67
N LEU A 89 5.73 23.93 -19.91
CA LEU A 89 5.64 23.92 -18.44
C LEU A 89 6.78 24.67 -17.74
N GLU A 90 7.81 25.10 -18.49
CA GLU A 90 9.04 25.69 -17.94
C GLU A 90 9.72 24.77 -16.90
N LEU A 91 9.64 23.46 -17.12
CA LEU A 91 10.20 22.43 -16.23
C LEU A 91 11.37 21.70 -16.88
N GLN A 92 12.21 21.11 -16.02
CA GLN A 92 13.25 20.19 -16.46
C GLN A 92 12.71 18.76 -16.60
N GLU A 93 13.35 17.96 -17.45
CA GLU A 93 13.05 16.54 -17.55
C GLU A 93 13.43 15.84 -16.24
N GLY A 94 12.48 15.09 -15.68
CA GLY A 94 12.72 14.19 -14.55
C GLY A 94 12.93 12.75 -15.00
N GLN A 95 13.55 11.96 -14.14
CA GLN A 95 13.70 10.52 -14.33
C GLN A 95 13.33 9.75 -13.07
N LEU A 96 12.80 8.54 -13.25
CA LEU A 96 12.60 7.61 -12.14
C LEU A 96 13.88 6.76 -11.95
N PRO A 97 14.28 6.46 -10.70
CA PRO A 97 13.57 6.78 -9.47
C PRO A 97 13.78 8.22 -8.98
N MET A 98 12.72 8.84 -8.48
CA MET A 98 12.78 10.16 -7.84
C MET A 98 12.24 10.10 -6.41
N ARG A 99 12.59 11.06 -5.55
CA ARG A 99 12.08 11.10 -4.17
C ARG A 99 10.74 11.84 -4.09
N TYR A 100 9.78 11.26 -3.39
CA TYR A 100 8.49 11.85 -3.04
C TYR A 100 8.13 11.44 -1.61
N LEU A 101 7.81 12.41 -0.75
CA LEU A 101 7.55 12.18 0.68
C LEU A 101 8.70 11.42 1.41
N GLY A 102 9.94 11.58 0.94
CA GLY A 102 11.09 10.86 1.49
C GLY A 102 11.20 9.38 1.10
N LEU A 103 10.40 8.92 0.14
CA LEU A 103 10.44 7.57 -0.44
C LEU A 103 10.77 7.64 -1.94
N SER A 104 11.39 6.59 -2.48
CA SER A 104 11.70 6.52 -3.91
C SER A 104 10.46 6.10 -4.72
N LEU A 105 9.95 6.98 -5.58
CA LEU A 105 8.99 6.60 -6.62
C LEU A 105 9.70 5.72 -7.64
N ILE A 106 9.32 4.45 -7.66
CA ILE A 106 9.94 3.42 -8.50
C ILE A 106 8.89 2.77 -9.41
N SER A 107 9.26 2.47 -10.65
CA SER A 107 8.44 1.68 -11.57
C SER A 107 8.71 0.17 -11.47
N SER A 108 9.74 -0.21 -10.72
CA SER A 108 10.29 -1.56 -10.63
C SER A 108 10.29 -2.11 -9.19
N ARG A 109 11.00 -3.21 -8.95
CA ARG A 109 11.27 -3.72 -7.61
C ARG A 109 12.24 -2.77 -6.90
N LEU A 110 11.98 -2.45 -5.63
CA LEU A 110 12.88 -1.61 -4.83
C LEU A 110 14.30 -2.22 -4.81
N PRO A 111 15.28 -1.58 -5.47
CA PRO A 111 16.64 -2.06 -5.48
C PRO A 111 17.34 -1.68 -4.17
N ILE A 112 18.42 -2.38 -3.86
CA ILE A 112 19.18 -2.17 -2.62
C ILE A 112 19.78 -0.75 -2.54
N PRO A 113 20.37 -0.19 -3.62
CA PRO A 113 20.87 1.19 -3.61
C PRO A 113 19.79 2.22 -3.22
N ASP A 114 18.54 2.03 -3.65
CA ASP A 114 17.44 2.93 -3.31
C ASP A 114 17.03 2.83 -1.83
N CYS A 115 17.52 1.83 -1.10
CA CYS A 115 17.34 1.72 0.35
C CYS A 115 18.45 2.41 1.15
N LEU A 116 19.52 2.90 0.50
CA LEU A 116 20.60 3.64 1.17
C LEU A 116 20.09 4.85 1.97
N PRO A 117 19.12 5.65 1.50
CA PRO A 117 18.59 6.77 2.29
C PRO A 117 18.02 6.33 3.64
N LEU A 118 17.33 5.18 3.70
CA LEU A 118 16.85 4.60 4.95
C LEU A 118 18.02 4.18 5.86
N LEU A 119 18.99 3.45 5.31
CA LEU A 119 20.13 2.96 6.07
C LEU A 119 20.96 4.11 6.64
N ASN A 120 21.24 5.13 5.84
CA ASN A 120 21.99 6.32 6.26
C ASN A 120 21.19 7.13 7.31
N LYS A 121 19.86 7.22 7.18
CA LYS A 121 19.02 7.89 8.18
C LYS A 121 19.04 7.14 9.52
N ILE A 122 19.04 5.81 9.50
CA ILE A 122 19.18 4.98 10.70
C ILE A 122 20.57 5.17 11.32
N GLU A 123 21.63 5.14 10.52
CA GLU A 123 23.01 5.35 10.99
C GLU A 123 23.21 6.75 11.58
N SER A 124 22.76 7.79 10.89
CA SER A 124 22.83 9.17 11.37
C SER A 124 22.10 9.35 12.70
N ARG A 125 20.93 8.71 12.84
CA ARG A 125 20.19 8.71 14.11
C ARG A 125 20.99 7.99 15.19
N ILE A 126 21.48 6.77 14.92
CA ILE A 126 22.34 6.02 15.86
C ILE A 126 23.54 6.84 16.31
N ALA A 127 24.29 7.45 15.38
CA ALA A 127 25.47 8.26 15.67
C ALA A 127 25.15 9.43 16.61
N GLY A 128 23.97 10.06 16.46
CA GLY A 128 23.49 11.11 17.36
C GLY A 128 23.32 10.68 18.83
N TRP A 129 23.21 9.37 19.11
CA TRP A 129 23.13 8.83 20.47
C TRP A 129 24.38 8.08 20.91
N GLU A 130 25.36 7.84 20.03
CA GLU A 130 26.60 7.17 20.41
C GLU A 130 27.33 8.00 21.49
N GLY A 131 27.36 9.32 21.40
CA GLY A 131 27.98 10.19 22.42
C GLY A 131 27.35 10.16 23.83
N LEU A 132 26.20 9.49 24.01
CA LEU A 132 25.51 9.39 25.31
C LEU A 132 25.81 8.04 25.97
N ALA A 133 26.09 8.06 27.28
CA ALA A 133 26.26 6.84 28.09
C ALA A 133 24.92 6.14 28.34
N LEU A 134 24.36 5.52 27.30
CA LEU A 134 23.05 4.87 27.35
C LEU A 134 23.13 3.47 27.99
N SER A 135 22.23 3.21 28.93
CA SER A 135 22.01 1.88 29.46
C SER A 135 21.50 0.92 28.36
N TYR A 136 21.59 -0.39 28.61
CA TYR A 136 20.98 -1.40 27.73
C TYR A 136 19.48 -1.13 27.52
N ALA A 137 18.75 -0.89 28.62
CA ALA A 137 17.33 -0.58 28.58
C ALA A 137 17.04 0.70 27.75
N GLY A 138 17.86 1.75 27.91
CA GLY A 138 17.74 2.97 27.10
C GLY A 138 17.89 2.71 25.60
N ARG A 139 18.85 1.89 25.20
CA ARG A 139 19.05 1.49 23.81
C ARG A 139 17.89 0.67 23.25
N VAL A 140 17.33 -0.26 24.05
CA VAL A 140 16.12 -1.01 23.68
C VAL A 140 14.97 -0.03 23.38
N GLN A 141 14.77 0.98 24.22
CA GLN A 141 13.69 1.96 24.01
C GLN A 141 13.89 2.80 22.75
N ILE A 142 15.11 3.28 22.50
CA ILE A 142 15.44 4.02 21.27
C ILE A 142 15.18 3.18 20.02
N ILE A 143 15.58 1.90 20.04
CA ILE A 143 15.29 0.99 18.94
C ILE A 143 13.78 0.84 18.75
N LYS A 144 13.05 0.59 19.83
CA LYS A 144 11.63 0.27 19.81
C LYS A 144 10.77 1.42 19.27
N PHE A 145 11.06 2.65 19.69
CA PHE A 145 10.21 3.80 19.38
C PHE A 145 10.76 4.69 18.25
N VAL A 146 12.08 4.85 18.15
CA VAL A 146 12.67 5.79 17.19
C VAL A 146 13.20 5.08 15.94
N LEU A 147 14.06 4.08 16.08
CA LEU A 147 14.66 3.44 14.91
C LEU A 147 13.68 2.52 14.17
N SER A 148 12.80 1.85 14.93
CA SER A 148 11.76 1.01 14.34
C SER A 148 10.74 1.83 13.55
N SER A 149 10.40 3.06 13.96
CA SER A 149 9.41 3.87 13.25
C SER A 149 9.86 4.26 11.84
N LEU A 150 11.16 4.53 11.65
CA LEU A 150 11.77 4.74 10.33
C LEU A 150 11.59 3.52 9.41
N SER A 151 11.82 2.33 9.96
CA SER A 151 11.69 1.07 9.22
C SER A 151 10.23 0.75 8.91
N ILE A 152 9.31 1.05 9.83
CA ILE A 152 7.86 0.89 9.65
C ILE A 152 7.36 1.79 8.53
N TYR A 153 7.82 3.04 8.45
CA TYR A 153 7.43 3.98 7.40
C TYR A 153 7.79 3.46 5.99
N TRP A 154 8.99 2.89 5.84
CA TRP A 154 9.37 2.25 4.57
C TRP A 154 8.61 0.95 4.33
N SER A 155 8.42 0.16 5.38
CA SER A 155 7.70 -1.13 5.34
C SER A 155 6.21 -0.97 5.05
N SER A 156 5.62 0.19 5.30
CA SER A 156 4.22 0.46 4.95
C SER A 156 4.06 0.70 3.46
N THR A 157 5.10 1.18 2.76
CA THR A 157 5.03 1.50 1.33
C THR A 157 5.58 0.38 0.46
N PHE A 158 6.75 -0.16 0.80
CA PHE A 158 7.47 -1.13 -0.01
C PHE A 158 7.47 -2.52 0.57
N ILE A 159 7.56 -3.53 -0.30
CA ILE A 159 7.90 -4.90 0.09
C ILE A 159 9.42 -4.98 0.19
N LEU A 160 9.95 -4.97 1.42
CA LEU A 160 11.39 -4.92 1.67
C LEU A 160 12.05 -6.27 1.39
N LEU A 161 13.23 -6.21 0.79
CA LEU A 161 14.01 -7.42 0.52
C LEU A 161 14.65 -7.93 1.80
N LYS A 162 14.77 -9.26 1.94
CA LYS A 162 15.37 -9.84 3.14
C LYS A 162 16.80 -9.32 3.39
N ARG A 163 17.56 -9.03 2.33
CA ARG A 163 18.88 -8.40 2.44
C ARG A 163 18.82 -7.02 3.09
N VAL A 164 17.85 -6.17 2.71
CA VAL A 164 17.67 -4.83 3.31
C VAL A 164 17.26 -4.96 4.78
N ILE A 165 16.31 -5.85 5.07
CA ILE A 165 15.89 -6.16 6.45
C ILE A 165 17.09 -6.58 7.30
N ASN A 166 17.91 -7.50 6.80
CA ASN A 166 19.10 -7.97 7.51
C ASN A 166 20.13 -6.85 7.74
N GLU A 167 20.31 -5.94 6.78
CA GLU A 167 21.19 -4.77 6.94
C GLU A 167 20.68 -3.78 7.99
N ILE A 168 19.36 -3.60 8.11
CA ILE A 168 18.77 -2.81 9.19
C ILE A 168 19.00 -3.53 10.53
N GLU A 169 18.60 -4.79 10.64
CA GLU A 169 18.76 -5.59 11.88
C GLU A 169 20.22 -5.64 12.35
N LYS A 170 21.18 -5.72 11.41
CA LYS A 170 22.62 -5.66 11.71
C LYS A 170 23.01 -4.37 12.41
N ARG A 171 22.53 -3.22 11.93
CA ARG A 171 22.79 -1.90 12.54
C ARG A 171 22.14 -1.76 13.90
N LEU A 172 20.88 -2.16 14.02
CA LEU A 172 20.16 -2.14 15.30
C LEU A 172 20.83 -3.04 16.34
N ARG A 173 21.26 -4.24 15.93
CA ARG A 173 21.99 -5.17 16.78
C ARG A 173 23.36 -4.61 17.20
N LYS A 174 24.09 -3.98 16.28
CA LYS A 174 25.36 -3.31 16.59
C LYS A 174 25.14 -2.22 17.66
N PHE A 175 24.16 -1.34 17.45
CA PHE A 175 23.81 -0.29 18.40
C PHE A 175 23.41 -0.86 19.77
N LEU A 176 22.53 -1.87 19.80
CA LEU A 176 22.02 -2.47 21.04
C LEU A 176 23.13 -3.08 21.92
N TRP A 177 24.09 -3.78 21.31
CA TRP A 177 25.10 -4.54 22.06
C TRP A 177 26.41 -3.76 22.22
N LYS A 178 26.93 -3.17 21.14
CA LYS A 178 28.22 -2.46 21.19
C LYS A 178 28.07 -1.06 21.77
N GLY A 179 26.99 -0.33 21.43
CA GLY A 179 26.89 1.10 21.76
C GLY A 179 28.12 1.83 21.22
N THR A 180 28.76 2.68 22.03
CA THR A 180 30.04 3.34 21.72
C THR A 180 31.29 2.49 21.88
N ARG A 181 31.17 1.29 22.45
CA ARG A 181 32.34 0.46 22.73
C ARG A 181 32.85 -0.19 21.45
N SER A 182 34.16 -0.21 21.28
CA SER A 182 34.82 -0.90 20.16
C SER A 182 34.62 -2.41 20.20
N SER A 183 34.32 -2.97 21.38
CA SER A 183 34.11 -4.41 21.62
C SER A 183 32.74 -4.72 22.24
N GLY A 184 32.16 -5.85 21.84
CA GLY A 184 30.87 -6.36 22.32
C GLY A 184 30.24 -7.33 21.32
N TYR A 185 29.89 -8.53 21.79
CA TYR A 185 29.19 -9.54 20.98
C TYR A 185 27.70 -9.54 21.29
N ALA A 186 26.89 -9.93 20.31
CA ALA A 186 25.46 -10.11 20.51
C ALA A 186 25.24 -11.34 21.39
N LYS A 187 24.70 -11.14 22.61
CA LYS A 187 24.46 -12.22 23.57
C LYS A 187 23.21 -13.04 23.26
N VAL A 188 22.25 -12.41 22.59
CA VAL A 188 20.94 -13.00 22.30
C VAL A 188 20.64 -12.84 20.81
N ALA A 189 20.07 -13.88 20.20
CA ALA A 189 19.64 -13.82 18.81
C ALA A 189 18.54 -12.75 18.63
N TRP A 190 18.56 -12.03 17.51
CA TRP A 190 17.63 -10.92 17.29
C TRP A 190 16.16 -11.35 17.32
N ARG A 191 15.86 -12.55 16.82
CA ARG A 191 14.50 -13.11 16.86
C ARG A 191 13.96 -13.29 18.27
N GLU A 192 14.81 -13.67 19.22
CA GLU A 192 14.44 -13.81 20.63
C GLU A 192 14.14 -12.44 21.27
N LEU A 193 14.91 -11.40 20.90
CA LEU A 193 14.61 -10.03 21.34
C LEU A 193 13.28 -9.51 20.79
N CYS A 194 12.84 -10.00 19.63
CA CYS A 194 11.59 -9.61 19.00
C CYS A 194 10.35 -10.23 19.63
N LYS A 195 10.50 -11.32 20.41
CA LYS A 195 9.36 -11.94 21.11
C LYS A 195 8.70 -10.97 22.09
N PRO A 196 7.41 -11.14 22.40
CA PRO A 196 6.74 -10.44 23.49
C PRO A 196 7.51 -10.57 24.81
N LYS A 197 7.32 -9.60 25.71
CA LYS A 197 7.94 -9.66 27.05
C LYS A 197 7.49 -10.88 27.84
N ASP A 198 6.22 -11.26 27.67
CA ASP A 198 5.61 -12.40 28.34
C ASP A 198 6.22 -13.74 27.86
N GLU A 199 6.82 -13.74 26.68
CA GLU A 199 7.58 -14.88 26.12
C GLU A 199 9.09 -14.77 26.35
N GLY A 200 9.53 -13.90 27.27
CA GLY A 200 10.95 -13.68 27.60
C GLY A 200 11.74 -12.81 26.62
N GLY A 201 11.06 -12.18 25.65
CA GLY A 201 11.67 -11.24 24.71
C GLY A 201 11.71 -9.79 25.20
N GLN A 202 12.12 -8.87 24.31
CA GLN A 202 12.13 -7.42 24.59
C GLN A 202 10.99 -6.66 23.90
N GLY A 203 10.14 -7.37 23.15
CA GLY A 203 9.08 -6.78 22.32
C GLY A 203 9.63 -5.84 21.26
N LEU A 204 10.83 -6.12 20.73
CA LEU A 204 11.36 -5.43 19.57
C LEU A 204 10.60 -5.85 18.31
N LYS A 205 10.52 -4.95 17.35
CA LYS A 205 9.74 -5.17 16.14
C LYS A 205 10.55 -5.97 15.12
N ASP A 206 10.10 -7.18 14.77
CA ASP A 206 10.64 -7.91 13.61
C ASP A 206 10.17 -7.21 12.33
N ILE A 207 11.11 -6.61 11.61
CA ILE A 207 10.82 -5.78 10.43
C ILE A 207 10.20 -6.63 9.30
N GLY A 208 10.60 -7.89 9.17
CA GLY A 208 10.04 -8.79 8.15
C GLY A 208 8.59 -9.15 8.43
N THR A 209 8.26 -9.45 9.68
CA THR A 209 6.90 -9.71 10.14
C THR A 209 6.03 -8.47 9.98
N ILE A 210 6.51 -7.30 10.39
CA ILE A 210 5.76 -6.05 10.23
C ILE A 210 5.55 -5.69 8.77
N ASN A 211 6.58 -5.82 7.91
CA ASN A 211 6.42 -5.54 6.50
C ASN A 211 5.36 -6.44 5.86
N ARG A 212 5.36 -7.73 6.19
CA ARG A 212 4.31 -8.66 5.74
C ARG A 212 2.95 -8.27 6.27
N ALA A 213 2.82 -7.96 7.55
CA ALA A 213 1.56 -7.55 8.17
C ALA A 213 0.99 -6.27 7.54
N LEU A 214 1.82 -5.27 7.27
CA LEU A 214 1.41 -4.02 6.61
C LEU A 214 0.97 -4.24 5.16
N MET A 215 1.65 -5.15 4.43
CA MET A 215 1.23 -5.52 3.07
C MET A 215 -0.06 -6.35 3.09
N CYS A 216 -0.24 -7.22 4.08
CA CYS A 216 -1.51 -7.91 4.31
C CYS A 216 -2.64 -6.92 4.60
N LYS A 217 -2.41 -5.91 5.44
CA LYS A 217 -3.39 -4.84 5.72
C LYS A 217 -3.83 -4.15 4.41
N LYS A 218 -2.88 -3.73 3.56
CA LYS A 218 -3.20 -3.15 2.25
C LYS A 218 -4.05 -4.07 1.38
N LEU A 219 -3.74 -5.37 1.39
CA LEU A 219 -4.54 -6.35 0.66
C LEU A 219 -5.94 -6.50 1.27
N CYS A 220 -6.07 -6.43 2.61
CA CYS A 220 -7.37 -6.40 3.28
C CYS A 220 -8.19 -5.18 2.85
N ASP A 221 -7.60 -4.00 2.71
CA ASP A 221 -8.29 -2.79 2.25
C ASP A 221 -8.85 -2.99 0.82
N VAL A 222 -8.08 -3.67 -0.05
CA VAL A 222 -8.53 -4.07 -1.38
C VAL A 222 -9.66 -5.10 -1.32
N ILE A 223 -9.54 -6.12 -0.47
CA ILE A 223 -10.56 -7.17 -0.27
C ILE A 223 -11.88 -6.58 0.23
N ARG A 224 -11.81 -5.66 1.19
CA ARG A 224 -12.97 -4.98 1.78
C ARG A 224 -13.64 -4.01 0.81
N CYS A 225 -12.98 -3.70 -0.31
CA CYS A 225 -13.41 -2.68 -1.25
C CYS A 225 -13.68 -1.36 -0.51
N ASP A 226 -12.74 -0.96 0.35
CA ASP A 226 -12.83 0.35 0.99
C ASP A 226 -12.63 1.45 -0.06
N ARG A 227 -13.75 1.88 -0.65
CA ARG A 227 -13.78 2.87 -1.75
C ARG A 227 -13.40 4.27 -1.29
N THR A 228 -13.12 4.49 0.00
CA THR A 228 -12.56 5.76 0.46
C THR A 228 -11.09 5.94 0.04
N SER A 229 -10.39 4.85 -0.29
CA SER A 229 -9.00 4.91 -0.72
C SER A 229 -8.89 5.01 -2.24
N ILE A 230 -8.31 6.13 -2.71
CA ILE A 230 -7.94 6.35 -4.12
C ILE A 230 -7.14 5.16 -4.68
N SER A 231 -6.25 4.58 -3.87
CA SER A 231 -5.43 3.44 -4.30
C SER A 231 -6.24 2.16 -4.49
N VAL A 232 -7.26 1.93 -3.65
CA VAL A 232 -8.16 0.78 -3.74
C VAL A 232 -9.07 0.94 -4.95
N GLU A 233 -9.66 2.13 -5.13
CA GLU A 233 -10.49 2.44 -6.30
C GLU A 233 -9.73 2.26 -7.62
N TRP A 234 -8.51 2.82 -7.71
CA TRP A 234 -7.65 2.66 -8.87
C TRP A 234 -7.30 1.20 -9.18
N LEU A 235 -7.03 0.39 -8.14
CA LEU A 235 -6.78 -1.04 -8.30
C LEU A 235 -8.04 -1.79 -8.75
N HIS A 236 -9.21 -1.45 -8.21
CA HIS A 236 -10.48 -2.07 -8.61
C HIS A 236 -10.81 -1.77 -10.06
N GLN A 237 -10.83 -0.52 -10.49
CA GLN A 237 -11.18 -0.16 -11.87
C GLN A 237 -10.09 -0.53 -12.89
N GLY A 238 -8.80 -0.38 -12.52
CA GLY A 238 -7.69 -0.59 -13.44
C GLY A 238 -7.14 -2.01 -13.52
N ARG A 239 -7.14 -2.76 -12.40
CA ARG A 239 -6.47 -4.07 -12.29
C ARG A 239 -7.42 -5.23 -12.07
N LEU A 240 -8.35 -5.11 -11.12
CA LEU A 240 -9.28 -6.20 -10.80
C LEU A 240 -10.43 -6.25 -11.80
N ARG A 241 -11.01 -5.09 -12.14
CA ARG A 241 -12.24 -4.96 -12.93
C ARG A 241 -13.30 -5.87 -12.33
N ASP A 242 -13.88 -6.77 -13.13
CA ASP A 242 -14.87 -7.75 -12.70
C ASP A 242 -14.25 -9.04 -12.13
N SER A 243 -12.92 -9.09 -11.98
CA SER A 243 -12.23 -10.25 -11.44
C SER A 243 -12.08 -10.18 -9.93
N SER A 244 -12.33 -11.32 -9.27
CA SER A 244 -12.04 -11.46 -7.85
C SER A 244 -10.53 -11.48 -7.58
N ILE A 245 -10.13 -10.82 -6.50
CA ILE A 245 -8.76 -10.89 -5.94
C ILE A 245 -8.30 -12.34 -5.67
N TRP A 246 -9.26 -13.24 -5.42
CA TRP A 246 -9.00 -14.67 -5.17
C TRP A 246 -8.72 -15.47 -6.46
N THR A 247 -9.16 -14.98 -7.61
CA THR A 247 -9.08 -15.70 -8.90
C THR A 247 -8.11 -15.07 -9.89
N ILE A 248 -7.71 -13.81 -9.67
CA ILE A 248 -6.81 -13.11 -10.60
C ILE A 248 -5.44 -13.82 -10.70
N SER A 249 -4.88 -13.81 -11.91
CA SER A 249 -3.56 -14.39 -12.20
C SER A 249 -2.43 -13.62 -11.51
N GLU A 250 -1.48 -14.37 -10.93
CA GLU A 250 -0.28 -13.82 -10.30
C GLU A 250 0.80 -13.37 -11.31
N ASN A 251 0.60 -13.64 -12.59
CA ASN A 251 1.62 -13.41 -13.62
C ASN A 251 1.52 -12.04 -14.28
N ARG A 252 0.44 -11.29 -14.06
CA ARG A 252 0.20 -9.97 -14.65
C ARG A 252 0.53 -8.85 -13.67
N GLY A 253 0.94 -7.69 -14.19
CA GLY A 253 1.14 -6.46 -13.41
C GLY A 253 2.56 -6.22 -12.90
N SER A 254 2.72 -5.21 -12.05
CA SER A 254 4.01 -4.80 -11.50
C SER A 254 4.55 -5.82 -10.50
N TRP A 255 5.86 -5.78 -10.24
CA TRP A 255 6.47 -6.66 -9.25
C TRP A 255 5.80 -6.57 -7.87
N CYS A 256 5.48 -5.34 -7.44
CA CYS A 256 4.78 -5.08 -6.17
C CYS A 256 3.40 -5.75 -6.15
N TRP A 257 2.62 -5.60 -7.22
CA TRP A 257 1.29 -6.21 -7.35
C TRP A 257 1.34 -7.74 -7.27
N LYS A 258 2.27 -8.37 -7.98
CA LYS A 258 2.44 -9.83 -7.94
C LYS A 258 2.76 -10.33 -6.53
N LYS A 259 3.63 -9.61 -5.81
CA LYS A 259 4.00 -9.95 -4.44
C LYS A 259 2.86 -9.70 -3.45
N LEU A 260 2.08 -8.63 -3.65
CA LEU A 260 0.89 -8.34 -2.85
C LEU A 260 -0.15 -9.45 -2.99
N ILE A 261 -0.51 -9.85 -4.23
CA ILE A 261 -1.50 -10.91 -4.48
C ILE A 261 -1.10 -12.23 -3.81
N ARG A 262 0.19 -12.58 -3.80
CA ARG A 262 0.66 -13.83 -3.16
C ARG A 262 0.33 -13.91 -1.67
N LEU A 263 0.13 -12.78 -1.00
CA LEU A 263 -0.28 -12.75 0.40
C LEU A 263 -1.72 -13.24 0.60
N ARG A 264 -2.53 -13.31 -0.46
CA ARG A 264 -3.89 -13.87 -0.39
C ARG A 264 -3.90 -15.31 0.12
N ALA A 265 -2.88 -16.12 -0.20
CA ALA A 265 -2.81 -17.50 0.27
C ALA A 265 -2.72 -17.56 1.81
N TRP A 266 -2.09 -16.56 2.40
CA TRP A 266 -1.94 -16.43 3.84
C TRP A 266 -3.19 -15.83 4.50
N LEU A 267 -3.86 -14.89 3.82
CA LEU A 267 -5.09 -14.28 4.34
C LEU A 267 -6.35 -15.14 4.14
N ARG A 268 -6.37 -16.01 3.13
CA ARG A 268 -7.58 -16.76 2.76
C ARG A 268 -8.20 -17.56 3.91
N PRO A 269 -7.42 -18.26 4.76
CA PRO A 269 -7.98 -18.98 5.92
C PRO A 269 -8.58 -18.05 6.98
N GLU A 270 -8.09 -16.81 7.06
CA GLU A 270 -8.47 -15.82 8.07
C GLU A 270 -9.65 -14.95 7.64
N VAL A 271 -10.06 -15.01 6.37
CA VAL A 271 -11.18 -14.22 5.85
C VAL A 271 -12.49 -14.95 6.09
N VAL A 272 -13.29 -14.41 6.99
CA VAL A 272 -14.69 -14.80 7.22
C VAL A 272 -15.61 -13.94 6.37
N TYR A 273 -16.56 -14.58 5.69
CA TYR A 273 -17.59 -13.89 4.90
C TYR A 273 -18.88 -13.80 5.70
N HIS A 274 -19.34 -12.58 5.97
CA HIS A 274 -20.69 -12.37 6.48
C HIS A 274 -21.64 -12.20 5.29
N ILE A 275 -22.63 -13.08 5.18
CA ILE A 275 -23.61 -13.10 4.08
C ILE A 275 -24.70 -12.03 4.30
N GLY A 276 -24.64 -11.26 5.39
CA GLY A 276 -25.65 -10.24 5.73
C GLY A 276 -26.99 -10.82 6.17
N LEU A 277 -27.03 -12.12 6.46
CA LEU A 277 -28.19 -12.79 7.04
C LEU A 277 -28.17 -12.59 8.56
N GLN A 278 -29.34 -12.30 9.14
CA GLN A 278 -29.49 -12.31 10.60
C GLN A 278 -29.34 -13.75 11.10
N GLU A 279 -28.89 -13.96 12.35
CA GLU A 279 -28.71 -15.30 12.92
C GLU A 279 -29.98 -16.17 12.85
N SER A 280 -31.15 -15.54 12.78
CA SER A 280 -32.48 -16.16 12.65
C SER A 280 -33.00 -16.30 11.21
N SER A 281 -32.20 -15.95 10.18
CA SER A 281 -32.61 -16.06 8.79
C SER A 281 -32.75 -17.52 8.37
N ARG A 282 -33.97 -17.89 7.97
CA ARG A 282 -34.31 -19.26 7.53
C ARG A 282 -33.82 -19.50 6.10
N LEU A 283 -33.55 -20.76 5.76
CA LEU A 283 -33.02 -21.18 4.45
C LEU A 283 -33.86 -20.67 3.25
N TRP A 284 -35.18 -20.51 3.40
CA TRP A 284 -36.05 -19.98 2.34
C TRP A 284 -35.79 -18.50 2.02
N ALA A 285 -35.13 -17.74 2.90
CA ALA A 285 -34.79 -16.34 2.65
C ALA A 285 -33.77 -16.15 1.51
N VAL A 286 -33.12 -17.23 1.05
CA VAL A 286 -32.16 -17.25 -0.05
C VAL A 286 -32.54 -18.20 -1.19
N ILE A 287 -33.75 -18.76 -1.15
CA ILE A 287 -34.29 -19.67 -2.18
C ILE A 287 -35.66 -19.13 -2.63
N HIS A 288 -35.72 -18.63 -3.85
CA HIS A 288 -36.95 -18.17 -4.50
C HIS A 288 -37.24 -19.06 -5.72
N GLU A 289 -38.44 -19.64 -5.77
CA GLU A 289 -38.92 -20.47 -6.89
C GLU A 289 -37.97 -21.64 -7.26
N GLY A 290 -37.40 -22.28 -6.24
CA GLY A 290 -36.45 -23.38 -6.43
C GLY A 290 -35.07 -22.96 -6.95
N GLN A 291 -34.82 -21.66 -7.10
CA GLN A 291 -33.53 -21.09 -7.46
C GLN A 291 -32.90 -20.32 -6.30
N TRP A 292 -31.58 -20.40 -6.21
CA TRP A 292 -30.80 -19.65 -5.21
C TRP A 292 -30.79 -18.17 -5.57
N GLN A 293 -31.36 -17.34 -4.71
CA GLN A 293 -31.29 -15.89 -4.79
C GLN A 293 -30.53 -15.36 -3.59
N TRP A 294 -29.24 -15.12 -3.79
CA TRP A 294 -28.37 -14.58 -2.74
C TRP A 294 -28.66 -13.09 -2.51
N PRO A 295 -28.69 -12.62 -1.25
CA PRO A 295 -28.59 -11.20 -0.97
C PRO A 295 -27.34 -10.66 -1.65
N SER A 296 -27.41 -9.46 -2.22
CA SER A 296 -26.23 -8.72 -2.64
C SER A 296 -25.25 -8.72 -1.46
N ILE A 297 -24.00 -9.16 -1.65
CA ILE A 297 -22.95 -9.08 -0.62
C ILE A 297 -22.72 -7.59 -0.38
N THR A 298 -23.45 -7.01 0.57
CA THR A 298 -23.56 -5.57 0.73
C THR A 298 -22.50 -5.01 1.66
N ASP A 299 -21.94 -5.82 2.57
CA ASP A 299 -21.00 -5.31 3.58
C ASP A 299 -19.83 -6.28 3.81
N PHE A 300 -18.62 -5.88 3.41
CA PHE A 300 -17.36 -6.46 3.89
C PHE A 300 -16.96 -5.85 5.24
N LYS A 301 -17.89 -5.80 6.20
CA LYS A 301 -17.56 -5.42 7.57
C LYS A 301 -16.91 -6.61 8.26
N CYS A 302 -15.58 -6.68 8.20
CA CYS A 302 -14.82 -7.57 9.09
C CYS A 302 -14.65 -6.89 10.45
N LEU A 303 -15.44 -7.30 11.44
CA LEU A 303 -15.04 -7.21 12.85
C LEU A 303 -15.44 -8.52 13.54
N GLU A 304 -14.46 -9.07 14.26
CA GLU A 304 -14.45 -10.25 15.14
C GLU A 304 -14.25 -11.65 14.53
N ILE A 305 -13.17 -12.29 15.01
CA ILE A 305 -12.94 -13.73 14.95
C ILE A 305 -13.74 -14.33 16.09
N LEU A 306 -14.87 -14.96 15.80
CA LEU A 306 -15.60 -15.78 16.77
C LEU A 306 -15.65 -17.23 16.28
N GLN A 307 -14.92 -18.07 17.01
CA GLN A 307 -14.93 -19.54 17.09
C GLN A 307 -15.04 -20.39 15.81
N VAL A 308 -14.04 -21.26 15.63
CA VAL A 308 -14.01 -22.36 14.67
C VAL A 308 -15.02 -23.44 15.10
N LEU A 309 -15.98 -23.78 14.24
CA LEU A 309 -16.89 -24.92 14.41
C LEU A 309 -16.37 -26.19 13.68
N PRO A 310 -16.75 -27.40 14.13
CA PRO A 310 -16.15 -28.65 13.67
C PRO A 310 -16.70 -29.11 12.30
N VAL A 311 -15.86 -29.86 11.57
CA VAL A 311 -16.11 -30.40 10.23
C VAL A 311 -16.97 -31.67 10.31
N ILE A 312 -17.97 -31.82 9.42
CA ILE A 312 -18.78 -33.05 9.29
C ILE A 312 -18.64 -33.63 7.88
N HIS A 313 -18.41 -34.94 7.80
CA HIS A 313 -18.39 -35.74 6.56
C HIS A 313 -19.81 -36.21 6.17
N GLY A 314 -20.08 -36.22 4.86
CA GLY A 314 -21.42 -36.34 4.29
C GLY A 314 -22.20 -37.60 4.63
N GLY A 315 -23.50 -37.41 4.90
CA GLY A 315 -24.51 -38.44 5.09
C GLY A 315 -25.88 -37.78 5.24
N LYS A 316 -26.94 -38.42 4.72
CA LYS A 316 -28.31 -37.91 4.55
C LYS A 316 -28.79 -37.01 5.71
N ALA A 317 -29.22 -35.81 5.37
CA ALA A 317 -29.74 -34.82 6.30
C ALA A 317 -31.02 -35.34 7.01
N CYS A 318 -30.89 -35.73 8.28
CA CYS A 318 -31.98 -35.62 9.24
C CYS A 318 -31.86 -34.27 9.94
N TYR A 319 -32.95 -33.50 9.85
CA TYR A 319 -33.13 -32.23 10.53
C TYR A 319 -33.28 -32.49 12.02
N ASP A 320 -32.32 -32.03 12.82
CA ASP A 320 -32.53 -31.86 14.26
C ASP A 320 -31.90 -30.53 14.71
N GLY A 321 -32.76 -29.51 14.77
CA GLY A 321 -32.72 -28.43 15.76
C GLY A 321 -31.52 -27.51 15.95
N GLN A 322 -30.38 -27.62 15.26
CA GLN A 322 -29.22 -26.73 15.48
C GLN A 322 -28.66 -26.14 14.18
N ALA A 323 -28.29 -24.86 14.26
CA ALA A 323 -28.03 -23.95 13.15
C ALA A 323 -27.00 -24.49 12.13
N MET A 324 -27.36 -24.33 10.85
CA MET A 324 -26.61 -24.80 9.69
C MET A 324 -25.71 -23.67 9.19
N VAL A 325 -24.38 -23.77 9.33
CA VAL A 325 -23.44 -22.83 8.68
C VAL A 325 -22.98 -23.44 7.37
N ILE A 326 -23.31 -22.79 6.25
CA ILE A 326 -22.88 -23.23 4.92
C ILE A 326 -21.82 -22.27 4.38
N THR A 327 -20.59 -22.76 4.26
CA THR A 327 -19.47 -22.02 3.68
C THR A 327 -19.51 -22.14 2.15
N PHE A 328 -19.93 -21.09 1.44
CA PHE A 328 -19.97 -21.12 -0.03
C PHE A 328 -18.83 -20.34 -0.68
N ARG A 329 -18.14 -21.01 -1.60
CA ARG A 329 -17.18 -20.42 -2.54
C ARG A 329 -18.00 -19.85 -3.70
N ARG A 330 -17.96 -18.53 -3.94
CA ARG A 330 -18.59 -17.90 -5.12
C ARG A 330 -17.99 -18.51 -6.40
N MET A 331 -18.61 -19.54 -6.95
CA MET A 331 -18.35 -19.99 -8.32
C MET A 331 -19.05 -19.01 -9.26
N ARG A 332 -18.35 -18.56 -10.30
CA ARG A 332 -18.97 -17.74 -11.35
C ARG A 332 -20.07 -18.54 -12.04
N PRO A 333 -21.12 -17.88 -12.58
CA PRO A 333 -21.95 -18.51 -13.59
C PRO A 333 -21.05 -18.87 -14.78
N MET A 334 -21.08 -20.13 -15.20
CA MET A 334 -20.69 -20.48 -16.56
C MET A 334 -21.79 -19.95 -17.46
N TYR A 335 -21.43 -19.04 -18.36
CA TYR A 335 -22.10 -18.89 -19.65
C TYR A 335 -21.15 -19.41 -20.71
#